data_AF-A0A4Z2I5D5-F1
#
_entry.id   AF-A0A4Z2I5D5-F1
#
_cell.length_a   1.000
_cell.length_b   1.000
_cell.length_c   1.000
_cell.angle_alpha   90.00
_cell.angle_beta   90.00
_cell.angle_gamma   90.00
#
_symmetry.space_group_name_H-M   'P 1'
#
loop_
_entity.id
_entity.type
_entity.pdbx_description
1 polymer ?
#
loop_
_entity_poly.entity_id
_entity_poly.type
_entity_poly.pdbx_seq_one_letter_code
_entity_poly.pdbx_strand_id
1 'polypeptide(L)'
;MGLSLTKAAQWTTASSATGKLEQTTMNESLLKEVLRFVEQFSSQHPQESEHVFEEPLQWSTTLVASDFKTDYDISDTDVQSHEKDSEGRPLLQLSPPTVYVRSFSQLSKLVHLADDKRLEEVQACLEENRDPVVKILGPSFASTLEEDVLSLADKVKEDDQDKDSDVKVKLLLLLQNLDNQLLSQSLKEIDGQVGLDPAVVRNEVELLKRLCSEGEKRVLKSVRYTSGLNYLHISVRCKERNC
;
A
#
# COMPACT_ATOMS: atom_id res chain seq x y z
N MET A 1 -4.14 -0.75 -6.48
CA MET A 1 -3.67 -0.78 -5.08
C MET A 1 -4.83 -0.68 -4.08
N GLY A 2 -6.06 -1.04 -4.48
CA GLY A 2 -7.26 -0.64 -3.73
C GLY A 2 -7.59 -1.48 -2.50
N LEU A 3 -7.14 -2.74 -2.44
CA LEU A 3 -7.51 -3.66 -1.36
C LEU A 3 -6.34 -4.06 -0.47
N SER A 4 -5.14 -4.25 -1.01
CA SER A 4 -4.04 -4.79 -0.20
C SER A 4 -3.40 -3.76 0.70
N LEU A 5 -3.14 -2.54 0.23
CA LEU A 5 -2.63 -1.47 1.10
C LEU A 5 -3.70 -1.05 2.12
N THR A 6 -4.97 -1.03 1.72
CA THR A 6 -6.12 -0.80 2.63
C THR A 6 -6.25 -1.87 3.71
N LYS A 7 -5.97 -3.15 3.40
CA LYS A 7 -6.07 -4.27 4.35
C LYS A 7 -4.82 -4.51 5.19
N ALA A 8 -3.64 -4.32 4.59
CA ALA A 8 -2.37 -4.66 5.21
C ALA A 8 -1.73 -3.49 5.97
N ALA A 9 -1.95 -2.24 5.50
CA ALA A 9 -1.43 -1.09 6.20
C ALA A 9 -2.27 -0.75 7.43
N GLN A 10 -1.62 -0.21 8.45
CA GLN A 10 -2.26 0.29 9.65
C GLN A 10 -2.68 1.75 9.44
N TRP A 11 -3.97 2.03 9.60
CA TRP A 11 -4.55 3.35 9.36
C TRP A 11 -5.08 3.95 10.66
N THR A 12 -4.75 5.22 10.90
CA THR A 12 -5.34 5.99 12.00
C THR A 12 -6.83 6.18 11.75
N THR A 13 -7.66 5.85 12.73
CA THR A 13 -9.08 6.17 12.72
C THR A 13 -9.28 7.60 13.23
N ALA A 14 -9.10 8.59 12.37
CA ALA A 14 -9.56 9.95 12.67
C ALA A 14 -11.08 10.02 12.50
N SER A 15 -11.76 10.80 13.35
CA SER A 15 -13.22 11.01 13.32
C SER A 15 -13.75 11.70 12.06
N SER A 16 -12.87 12.14 11.17
CA SER A 16 -13.15 12.61 9.81
C SER A 16 -12.71 11.55 8.82
N ALA A 17 -13.55 11.24 7.83
CA ALA A 17 -13.50 10.10 6.90
C ALA A 17 -12.17 9.73 6.19
N THR A 18 -11.08 10.48 6.40
CA THR A 18 -9.76 10.25 5.81
C THR A 18 -8.76 9.83 6.88
N GLY A 19 -8.56 8.52 7.06
CA GLY A 19 -7.49 7.99 7.90
C GLY A 19 -6.12 8.20 7.27
N LYS A 20 -5.12 8.54 8.08
CA LYS A 20 -3.71 8.64 7.69
C LYS A 20 -2.97 7.33 7.96
N LEU A 21 -1.90 7.05 7.23
CA LEU A 21 -1.05 5.89 7.49
C LEU A 21 -0.33 6.06 8.83
N GLU A 22 -0.42 5.04 9.68
CA GLU A 22 0.29 5.04 10.97
C GLU A 22 1.80 4.96 10.76
N GLN A 23 2.56 5.61 11.63
CA GLN A 23 4.02 5.53 11.63
C GLN A 23 4.48 4.24 12.30
N THR A 24 4.31 3.12 11.60
CA THR A 24 4.78 1.80 12.05
C THR A 24 5.84 1.26 11.11
N THR A 25 6.71 0.38 11.63
CA THR A 25 7.80 -0.22 10.84
C THR A 25 7.27 -1.01 9.64
N MET A 26 6.09 -1.61 9.77
CA MET A 26 5.41 -2.34 8.71
C MET A 26 4.95 -1.40 7.60
N ASN A 27 4.28 -0.29 7.95
CA ASN A 27 3.87 0.70 6.97
C ASN A 27 5.07 1.33 6.26
N GLU A 28 6.16 1.62 6.98
CA GLU A 28 7.39 2.13 6.39
C GLU A 28 8.01 1.13 5.38
N SER A 29 7.98 -0.18 5.71
CA SER A 29 8.43 -1.26 4.82
C SER A 29 7.60 -1.32 3.53
N LEU A 30 6.27 -1.22 3.65
CA LEU A 30 5.36 -1.17 2.51
C LEU A 30 5.59 0.07 1.65
N LEU A 31 5.72 1.24 2.27
CA LEU A 31 6.00 2.50 1.55
C LEU A 31 7.33 2.43 0.79
N LYS A 32 8.37 1.82 1.36
CA LYS A 32 9.66 1.59 0.68
C LYS A 32 9.54 0.68 -0.53
N GLU A 33 8.64 -0.31 -0.48
CA GLU A 33 8.38 -1.20 -1.62
C GLU A 33 7.66 -0.46 -2.75
N VAL A 34 6.61 0.32 -2.41
CA VAL A 34 5.92 1.18 -3.37
C VAL A 34 6.87 2.21 -3.98
N LEU A 35 7.70 2.85 -3.14
CA LEU A 35 8.73 3.80 -3.58
C LEU A 35 9.67 3.15 -4.59
N ARG A 36 10.20 1.96 -4.30
CA ARG A 36 11.11 1.25 -5.20
C ARG A 36 10.44 0.89 -6.52
N PHE A 37 9.18 0.47 -6.47
CA PHE A 37 8.39 0.20 -7.68
C PHE A 37 8.30 1.46 -8.55
N VAL A 38 7.93 2.61 -7.97
CA VAL A 38 7.80 3.88 -8.69
C VAL A 38 9.14 4.36 -9.27
N GLU A 39 10.24 4.27 -8.51
CA GLU A 39 11.57 4.66 -8.96
C GLU A 39 12.02 3.80 -10.16
N GLN A 40 11.76 2.49 -10.13
CA GLN A 40 12.20 1.57 -11.18
C GLN A 40 11.24 1.48 -12.36
N PHE A 41 10.00 1.95 -12.21
CA PHE A 41 8.91 1.74 -13.17
C PHE A 41 9.29 2.17 -14.58
N SER A 42 9.75 3.41 -14.76
CA SER A 42 10.11 3.93 -16.09
C SER A 42 11.27 3.21 -16.75
N SER A 43 12.18 2.61 -15.97
CA SER A 43 13.31 1.85 -16.52
C SER A 43 12.91 0.43 -16.94
N GLN A 44 11.98 -0.19 -16.22
CA GLN A 44 11.52 -1.56 -16.46
C GLN A 44 10.37 -1.64 -17.46
N HIS A 45 9.52 -0.60 -17.48
CA HIS A 45 8.29 -0.52 -18.26
C HIS A 45 8.19 0.84 -18.98
N PRO A 46 9.07 1.14 -19.95
CA PRO A 46 9.12 2.47 -20.58
C PRO A 46 7.81 2.84 -21.26
N GLN A 47 7.19 1.90 -21.98
CA GLN A 47 5.95 2.13 -22.73
C GLN A 47 4.77 2.43 -21.80
N GLU A 48 4.63 1.63 -20.74
CA GLU A 48 3.59 1.81 -19.73
C GLU A 48 3.81 3.08 -18.90
N SER A 49 5.06 3.53 -18.77
CA SER A 49 5.38 4.73 -17.99
C SER A 49 4.96 6.04 -18.67
N GLU A 50 4.87 6.04 -20.00
CA GLU A 50 4.39 7.15 -20.82
C GLU A 50 2.86 7.21 -20.89
N HIS A 51 2.16 6.18 -20.38
CA HIS A 51 0.70 6.17 -20.35
C HIS A 51 0.16 7.36 -19.56
N VAL A 52 -0.79 8.07 -20.17
CA VAL A 52 -1.46 9.23 -19.56
C VAL A 52 -2.66 8.74 -18.76
N PHE A 53 -2.70 9.10 -17.49
CA PHE A 53 -3.78 8.74 -16.58
C PHE A 53 -5.10 9.39 -16.98
N GLU A 54 -6.20 8.67 -16.79
CA GLU A 54 -7.56 9.19 -17.00
C GLU A 54 -7.82 10.42 -16.10
N GLU A 55 -7.45 10.33 -14.83
CA GLU A 55 -7.49 11.42 -13.86
C GLU A 55 -6.11 11.62 -13.20
N PRO A 56 -5.71 12.86 -12.90
CA PRO A 56 -4.45 13.11 -12.22
C PRO A 56 -4.47 12.54 -10.81
N LEU A 57 -3.36 11.90 -10.42
CA LEU A 57 -3.04 11.71 -9.02
C LEU A 57 -2.74 13.09 -8.42
N GLN A 58 -3.35 13.38 -7.28
CA GLN A 58 -3.20 14.68 -6.63
C GLN A 58 -2.95 14.52 -5.14
N TRP A 59 -2.02 15.29 -4.60
CA TRP A 59 -1.77 15.31 -3.16
C TRP A 59 -1.15 16.63 -2.72
N SER A 60 -1.22 16.90 -1.42
CA SER A 60 -0.53 18.02 -0.80
C SER A 60 0.96 17.71 -0.68
N THR A 61 1.81 18.55 -1.24
CA THR A 61 3.27 18.39 -1.25
C THR A 61 3.96 19.50 -0.46
N THR A 62 5.16 19.21 0.03
CA THR A 62 6.04 20.25 0.61
C THR A 62 7.08 20.77 -0.40
N LEU A 63 7.06 20.25 -1.62
CA LEU A 63 7.91 20.70 -2.71
C LEU A 63 7.53 22.12 -3.13
N VAL A 64 8.55 22.91 -3.40
CA VAL A 64 8.44 24.29 -3.86
C VAL A 64 9.03 24.43 -5.26
N ALA A 65 8.69 25.51 -5.96
CA ALA A 65 9.17 25.75 -7.31
C ALA A 65 10.70 25.70 -7.44
N SER A 66 11.46 26.07 -6.40
CA SER A 66 12.93 25.99 -6.40
C SER A 66 13.50 24.58 -6.39
N ASP A 67 12.69 23.57 -6.03
CA ASP A 67 13.12 22.17 -6.06
C ASP A 67 13.13 21.64 -7.51
N PHE A 68 12.40 22.30 -8.42
CA PHE A 68 12.28 21.92 -9.82
C PHE A 68 13.44 22.45 -10.67
N LYS A 69 13.83 21.66 -11.69
CA LYS A 69 14.97 21.92 -12.56
C LYS A 69 14.54 22.49 -13.91
N THR A 70 15.50 22.71 -14.82
CA THR A 70 15.31 23.28 -16.16
C THR A 70 14.39 22.50 -17.09
N ASP A 71 13.95 21.31 -16.70
CA ASP A 71 13.03 20.47 -17.47
C ASP A 71 11.55 20.84 -17.23
N TYR A 72 11.31 21.91 -16.47
CA TYR A 72 10.00 22.41 -16.10
C TYR A 72 9.88 23.91 -16.37
N ASP A 73 8.69 24.32 -16.79
CA ASP A 73 8.29 25.71 -16.89
C ASP A 73 7.88 26.21 -15.50
N ILE A 74 8.66 27.13 -14.93
CA ILE A 74 8.43 27.71 -13.61
C ILE A 74 7.87 29.12 -13.76
N SER A 75 6.67 29.37 -13.23
CA SER A 75 6.00 30.67 -13.25
C SER A 75 5.64 31.10 -11.83
N ASP A 76 6.45 31.99 -11.24
CA ASP A 76 6.38 32.40 -9.83
C ASP A 76 6.45 31.20 -8.87
N THR A 77 5.30 30.63 -8.54
CA THR A 77 5.12 29.52 -7.61
C THR A 77 4.61 28.26 -8.28
N ASP A 78 4.05 28.36 -9.48
CA ASP A 78 3.52 27.24 -10.25
C ASP A 78 4.62 26.61 -11.10
N VAL A 79 4.54 25.29 -11.27
CA VAL A 79 5.47 24.52 -12.10
C VAL A 79 4.68 23.63 -13.07
N GLN A 80 5.11 23.56 -14.32
CA GLN A 80 4.51 22.67 -15.33
C GLN A 80 5.59 21.87 -16.05
N SER A 81 5.33 20.60 -16.37
CA SER A 81 6.21 19.82 -17.22
C SER A 81 6.15 20.29 -18.67
N HIS A 82 7.29 20.22 -19.36
CA HIS A 82 7.33 20.38 -20.82
C HIS A 82 6.55 19.28 -21.55
N GLU A 83 6.54 18.06 -20.98
CA GLU A 83 5.76 16.94 -21.49
C GLU A 83 4.26 17.20 -21.30
N LYS A 84 3.50 16.98 -22.37
CA LYS A 84 2.07 17.25 -22.45
C LYS A 84 1.33 16.07 -23.06
N ASP A 85 0.06 15.93 -22.72
CA ASP A 85 -0.84 14.97 -23.36
C ASP A 85 -1.25 15.43 -24.78
N SER A 86 -2.08 14.63 -25.44
CA SER A 86 -2.61 14.92 -26.78
C SER A 86 -3.47 16.18 -26.85
N GLU A 87 -4.01 16.64 -25.72
CA GLU A 87 -4.79 17.88 -25.60
C GLU A 87 -3.92 19.09 -25.24
N GLY A 88 -2.61 18.88 -25.04
CA GLY A 88 -1.67 19.92 -24.65
C GLY A 88 -1.65 20.25 -23.15
N ARG A 89 -2.28 19.42 -22.31
CA ARG A 89 -2.22 19.56 -20.84
C ARG A 89 -0.89 19.00 -20.32
N PRO A 90 -0.23 19.68 -19.37
CA PRO A 90 1.04 19.18 -18.82
C PRO A 90 0.83 17.88 -18.04
N LEU A 91 1.78 16.95 -18.15
CA LEU A 91 1.77 15.68 -17.42
C LEU A 91 2.10 15.82 -15.92
N LEU A 92 2.76 16.91 -15.54
CA LEU A 92 2.97 17.33 -14.16
C LEU A 92 2.62 18.80 -14.01
N GLN A 93 1.85 19.12 -12.99
CA GLN A 93 1.57 20.49 -12.59
C GLN A 93 1.68 20.63 -11.07
N LEU A 94 2.49 21.58 -10.60
CA LEU A 94 2.49 22.03 -9.22
C LEU A 94 1.73 23.36 -9.15
N SER A 95 0.69 23.38 -8.33
CA SER A 95 -0.01 24.61 -7.93
C SER A 95 -0.10 24.60 -6.40
N PRO A 96 0.87 25.19 -5.69
CA PRO A 96 1.04 24.98 -4.26
C PRO A 96 -0.24 25.23 -3.45
N PRO A 97 -0.56 24.37 -2.45
CA PRO A 97 0.27 23.28 -1.94
C PRO A 97 0.07 21.94 -2.68
N THR A 98 -0.66 21.91 -3.79
CA THR A 98 -1.08 20.66 -4.45
C THR A 98 -0.25 20.37 -5.70
N VAL A 99 0.16 19.12 -5.85
CA VAL A 99 0.77 18.62 -7.09
C VAL A 99 -0.19 17.68 -7.81
N TYR A 100 -0.15 17.71 -9.14
CA TYR A 100 -0.95 16.90 -10.04
C TYR A 100 0.00 16.14 -10.97
N VAL A 101 -0.14 14.81 -11.01
CA VAL A 101 0.68 13.94 -11.86
C VAL A 101 -0.21 13.03 -12.70
N ARG A 102 0.05 12.99 -14.01
CA ARG A 102 -0.72 12.25 -15.01
C ARG A 102 0.06 11.13 -15.70
N SER A 103 1.27 10.82 -15.28
CA SER A 103 2.00 9.67 -15.82
C SER A 103 2.98 9.09 -14.79
N PHE A 104 3.32 7.82 -14.94
CA PHE A 104 4.37 7.20 -14.11
C PHE A 104 5.76 7.76 -14.42
N SER A 105 6.02 8.19 -15.66
CA SER A 105 7.27 8.87 -16.03
C SER A 105 7.50 10.14 -15.20
N GLN A 106 6.47 10.97 -15.02
CA GLN A 106 6.56 12.16 -14.19
C GLN A 106 6.58 11.81 -12.70
N LEU A 107 5.86 10.77 -12.27
CA LEU A 107 5.88 10.32 -10.88
C LEU A 107 7.29 9.87 -10.47
N SER A 108 7.97 9.08 -11.29
CA SER A 108 9.36 8.66 -11.06
C SER A 108 10.32 9.86 -10.98
N LYS A 109 10.19 10.83 -11.90
CA LYS A 109 11.00 12.07 -11.88
C LYS A 109 10.76 12.90 -10.62
N LEU A 110 9.50 13.09 -10.22
CA LEU A 110 9.13 13.85 -9.01
C LEU A 110 9.70 13.18 -7.77
N VAL A 111 9.58 11.86 -7.65
CA VAL A 111 10.16 11.10 -6.54
C VAL A 111 11.67 11.29 -6.50
N HIS A 112 12.37 11.14 -7.62
CA HIS A 112 13.82 11.40 -7.65
C HIS A 112 14.21 12.84 -7.30
N LEU A 113 13.34 13.80 -7.57
CA LEU A 113 13.52 15.21 -7.25
C LEU A 113 13.34 15.50 -5.76
N ALA A 114 12.38 14.84 -5.11
CA ALA A 114 12.06 15.02 -3.69
C ALA A 114 13.17 14.58 -2.73
N ASP A 115 14.21 13.92 -3.23
CA ASP A 115 15.41 13.46 -2.51
C ASP A 115 15.16 12.82 -1.14
N ASP A 116 15.31 13.55 -0.03
CA ASP A 116 15.11 13.07 1.34
C ASP A 116 13.63 12.90 1.70
N LYS A 117 12.72 13.58 1.00
CA LYS A 117 11.27 13.59 1.25
C LYS A 117 10.49 12.56 0.43
N ARG A 118 11.18 11.69 -0.31
CA ARG A 118 10.59 10.66 -1.18
C ARG A 118 9.47 9.85 -0.53
N LEU A 119 9.70 9.38 0.69
CA LEU A 119 8.71 8.57 1.42
C LEU A 119 7.49 9.38 1.83
N GLU A 120 7.67 10.64 2.22
CA GLU A 120 6.58 11.54 2.60
C GLU A 120 5.66 11.85 1.40
N GLU A 121 6.25 12.08 0.23
CA GLU A 121 5.50 12.33 -1.01
C GLU A 121 4.71 11.09 -1.44
N VAL A 122 5.33 9.90 -1.40
CA VAL A 122 4.62 8.64 -1.71
C VAL A 122 3.50 8.38 -0.70
N GLN A 123 3.73 8.65 0.58
CA GLN A 123 2.71 8.52 1.62
C GLN A 123 1.54 9.48 1.37
N ALA A 124 1.80 10.76 1.16
CA ALA A 124 0.76 11.77 0.89
C ALA A 124 -0.04 11.43 -0.37
N CYS A 125 0.64 10.97 -1.43
CA CYS A 125 0.00 10.47 -2.64
C CYS A 125 -0.98 9.32 -2.35
N LEU A 126 -0.60 8.33 -1.55
CA LEU A 126 -1.47 7.20 -1.22
C LEU A 126 -2.64 7.59 -0.31
N GLU A 127 -2.42 8.51 0.64
CA GLU A 127 -3.45 8.99 1.57
C GLU A 127 -4.56 9.78 0.85
N GLU A 128 -4.18 10.63 -0.12
CA GLU A 128 -5.11 11.47 -0.87
C GLU A 128 -5.70 10.80 -2.13
N ASN A 129 -5.15 9.65 -2.55
CA ASN A 129 -5.63 8.87 -3.69
C ASN A 129 -5.94 7.43 -3.25
N ARG A 130 -7.09 7.23 -2.57
CA ARG A 130 -7.50 5.91 -2.04
C ARG A 130 -7.64 4.82 -3.10
N ASP A 131 -8.07 5.19 -4.31
CA ASP A 131 -8.10 4.28 -5.44
C ASP A 131 -7.31 4.87 -6.61
N PRO A 132 -5.98 4.73 -6.60
CA PRO A 132 -5.15 5.25 -7.66
C PRO A 132 -5.37 4.46 -8.96
N VAL A 133 -5.91 3.23 -8.91
CA VAL A 133 -6.15 2.42 -10.12
C VAL A 133 -7.28 3.01 -10.95
N VAL A 134 -8.38 3.43 -10.29
CA VAL A 134 -9.48 4.14 -10.98
C VAL A 134 -8.97 5.40 -11.67
N LYS A 135 -8.09 6.17 -11.01
CA LYS A 135 -7.55 7.40 -11.59
C LYS A 135 -6.60 7.13 -12.76
N ILE A 136 -5.78 6.10 -12.65
CA ILE A 136 -4.79 5.75 -13.68
C ILE A 136 -5.47 5.13 -14.90
N LEU A 137 -6.33 4.12 -14.71
CA LEU A 137 -6.87 3.28 -15.78
C LEU A 137 -8.34 3.57 -16.12
N GLY A 138 -9.05 4.28 -15.26
CA GLY A 138 -10.47 4.56 -15.39
C GLY A 138 -11.38 3.57 -14.65
N PRO A 139 -12.69 3.86 -14.56
CA PRO A 139 -13.65 3.06 -13.79
C PRO A 139 -13.86 1.64 -14.34
N SER A 140 -13.64 1.43 -15.64
CA SER A 140 -13.85 0.16 -16.33
C SER A 140 -12.93 -0.96 -15.83
N PHE A 141 -11.75 -0.61 -15.33
CA PHE A 141 -10.74 -1.55 -14.82
C PHE A 141 -10.78 -1.71 -13.30
N ALA A 142 -11.52 -0.86 -12.59
CA ALA A 142 -11.60 -0.87 -11.13
C ALA A 142 -12.34 -2.10 -10.58
N SER A 143 -13.40 -2.54 -11.26
CA SER A 143 -14.16 -3.74 -10.89
C SER A 143 -13.44 -5.05 -11.21
N THR A 144 -12.37 -5.00 -12.01
CA THR A 144 -11.68 -6.20 -12.53
C THR A 144 -10.49 -6.64 -11.68
N LEU A 145 -10.21 -5.93 -10.58
CA LEU A 145 -9.25 -6.39 -9.56
C LEU A 145 -9.76 -7.60 -8.75
N GLU A 146 -11.04 -7.97 -8.89
CA GLU A 146 -11.68 -9.11 -8.21
C GLU A 146 -11.94 -10.31 -9.14
N GLU A 147 -11.90 -10.13 -10.47
CA GLU A 147 -12.13 -11.21 -11.45
C GLU A 147 -10.81 -11.82 -11.96
N ASP A 148 -10.83 -13.11 -12.30
CA ASP A 148 -9.68 -13.83 -12.86
C ASP A 148 -9.06 -13.06 -14.04
N VAL A 149 -7.75 -12.81 -13.95
CA VAL A 149 -6.90 -12.14 -14.97
C VAL A 149 -7.07 -12.73 -16.38
N LEU A 150 -7.50 -14.00 -16.47
CA LEU A 150 -7.76 -14.71 -17.71
C LEU A 150 -8.99 -14.19 -18.47
N SER A 151 -10.01 -13.68 -17.77
CA SER A 151 -11.23 -13.08 -18.37
C SER A 151 -10.94 -11.78 -19.14
N LEU A 152 -9.95 -11.02 -18.67
CA LEU A 152 -9.53 -9.75 -19.28
C LEU A 152 -8.88 -9.94 -20.65
N ALA A 153 -8.04 -10.97 -20.81
CA ALA A 153 -7.39 -11.27 -22.08
C ALA A 153 -8.38 -11.70 -23.18
N ASP A 154 -9.53 -12.25 -22.80
CA ASP A 154 -10.60 -12.62 -23.73
C ASP A 154 -11.52 -11.45 -24.09
N LYS A 155 -11.76 -10.49 -23.18
CA LYS A 155 -12.48 -9.23 -23.51
C LYS A 155 -11.71 -8.34 -24.50
N VAL A 156 -10.38 -8.43 -24.52
CA VAL A 156 -9.51 -7.72 -25.48
C VAL A 156 -9.59 -8.33 -26.90
N LYS A 157 -9.99 -9.60 -27.03
CA LYS A 157 -10.09 -10.26 -28.35
C LYS A 157 -11.35 -9.90 -29.13
N GLU A 158 -12.35 -9.30 -28.49
CA GLU A 158 -13.56 -8.83 -29.17
C GLU A 158 -13.45 -7.38 -29.66
N ASP A 159 -12.48 -6.60 -29.14
CA ASP A 159 -12.21 -5.22 -29.54
C ASP A 159 -10.91 -5.16 -30.35
N ASP A 160 -11.03 -5.45 -31.64
CA ASP A 160 -9.95 -5.43 -32.64
C ASP A 160 -9.47 -3.98 -32.94
N GLN A 161 -9.27 -3.10 -31.94
CA GLN A 161 -8.77 -1.73 -32.18
C GLN A 161 -8.38 -0.88 -30.95
N ASP A 162 -7.35 -1.19 -30.15
CA ASP A 162 -6.53 -0.11 -29.59
C ASP A 162 -5.17 -0.56 -29.05
N LYS A 163 -4.12 0.23 -29.31
CA LYS A 163 -2.83 0.04 -28.62
C LYS A 163 -2.93 0.53 -27.16
N ASP A 164 -3.83 1.47 -26.89
CA ASP A 164 -4.06 2.01 -25.55
C ASP A 164 -4.64 0.96 -24.59
N SER A 165 -5.57 0.12 -25.06
CA SER A 165 -6.20 -0.92 -24.25
C SER A 165 -5.20 -2.01 -23.84
N ASP A 166 -4.28 -2.40 -24.71
CA ASP A 166 -3.19 -3.34 -24.39
C ASP A 166 -2.25 -2.77 -23.32
N VAL A 167 -1.89 -1.48 -23.41
CA VAL A 167 -1.06 -0.80 -22.41
C VAL A 167 -1.78 -0.72 -21.06
N LYS A 168 -3.07 -0.39 -21.04
CA LYS A 168 -3.90 -0.37 -19.81
C LYS A 168 -3.98 -1.74 -19.14
N VAL A 169 -4.13 -2.82 -19.93
CA VAL A 169 -4.15 -4.20 -19.41
C VAL A 169 -2.79 -4.59 -18.82
N LYS A 170 -1.69 -4.28 -19.50
CA LYS A 170 -0.34 -4.51 -18.97
C LYS A 170 -0.12 -3.73 -17.67
N LEU A 171 -0.53 -2.48 -17.63
CA LEU A 171 -0.42 -1.62 -16.45
C LEU A 171 -1.25 -2.18 -15.28
N LEU A 172 -2.46 -2.68 -15.54
CA LEU A 172 -3.27 -3.38 -14.53
C LEU A 172 -2.53 -4.60 -13.95
N LEU A 173 -1.94 -5.42 -14.81
CA LEU A 173 -1.20 -6.62 -14.39
C LEU A 173 0.02 -6.27 -13.52
N LEU A 174 0.75 -5.21 -13.88
CA LEU A 174 1.89 -4.72 -13.10
C LEU A 174 1.45 -4.23 -11.72
N LEU A 175 0.34 -3.49 -11.66
CA LEU A 175 -0.23 -3.01 -10.39
C LEU A 175 -0.76 -4.17 -9.53
N GLN A 176 -1.34 -5.21 -10.14
CA GLN A 176 -1.74 -6.44 -9.43
C GLN A 176 -0.52 -7.22 -8.91
N ASN A 177 0.57 -7.29 -9.67
CA ASN A 177 1.79 -7.94 -9.24
C ASN A 177 2.40 -7.22 -8.01
N LEU A 178 2.44 -5.88 -8.04
CA LEU A 178 2.84 -5.08 -6.87
C LEU A 178 1.93 -5.35 -5.67
N ASP A 179 0.62 -5.35 -5.87
CA ASP A 179 -0.37 -5.58 -4.81
C ASP A 179 -0.16 -6.96 -4.14
N ASN A 180 0.09 -8.01 -4.92
CA ASN A 180 0.44 -9.34 -4.43
C ASN A 180 1.79 -9.38 -3.69
N GLN A 181 2.80 -8.65 -4.20
CA GLN A 181 4.10 -8.53 -3.53
C GLN A 181 3.94 -7.90 -2.14
N LEU A 182 3.19 -6.79 -2.04
CA LEU A 182 2.92 -6.11 -0.78
C LEU A 182 2.18 -7.01 0.21
N LEU A 183 1.17 -7.76 -0.24
CA LEU A 183 0.49 -8.75 0.61
C LEU A 183 1.45 -9.82 1.12
N SER A 184 2.27 -10.37 0.22
CA SER A 184 3.20 -11.45 0.58
C SER A 184 4.24 -11.00 1.61
N GLN A 185 4.72 -9.75 1.51
CA GLN A 185 5.65 -9.15 2.45
C GLN A 185 4.98 -8.86 3.79
N SER A 186 3.76 -8.31 3.76
CA SER A 186 2.95 -8.09 4.95
C SER A 186 2.71 -9.38 5.72
N LEU A 187 2.36 -10.47 5.02
CA LEU A 187 2.16 -11.78 5.64
C LEU A 187 3.46 -12.33 6.27
N LYS A 188 4.61 -12.13 5.63
CA LYS A 188 5.91 -12.53 6.21
C LYS A 188 6.25 -11.74 7.48
N GLU A 189 5.98 -10.44 7.49
CA GLU A 189 6.21 -9.60 8.67
C GLU A 189 5.27 -9.99 9.82
N ILE A 190 3.99 -10.26 9.51
CA ILE A 190 3.03 -10.79 10.49
C ILE A 190 3.48 -12.16 11.00
N ASP A 191 3.86 -13.10 10.14
CA ASP A 191 4.34 -14.42 10.56
C ASP A 191 5.60 -14.34 11.43
N GLY A 192 6.53 -13.44 11.08
CA GLY A 192 7.72 -13.13 11.89
C GLY A 192 7.39 -12.51 13.26
N GLN A 193 6.34 -11.69 13.36
CA GLN A 193 5.86 -11.12 14.63
C GLN A 193 5.00 -12.12 15.44
N VAL A 194 4.25 -12.98 14.77
CA VAL A 194 3.36 -14.01 15.35
C VAL A 194 4.11 -15.32 15.62
N GLY A 195 5.41 -15.36 15.35
CA GLY A 195 6.32 -16.38 15.85
C GLY A 195 6.28 -16.44 17.37
N LEU A 196 5.31 -17.18 17.89
CA LEU A 196 5.18 -17.49 19.31
C LEU A 196 6.45 -18.23 19.72
N ASP A 197 7.41 -17.52 20.31
CA ASP A 197 8.58 -18.15 20.88
C ASP A 197 8.09 -19.16 21.92
N PRO A 198 8.33 -20.48 21.72
CA PRO A 198 7.91 -21.49 22.67
C PRO A 198 8.43 -21.25 24.08
N ALA A 199 9.56 -20.53 24.23
CA ALA A 199 10.08 -20.12 25.53
C ALA A 199 9.23 -19.03 26.18
N VAL A 200 8.78 -18.03 25.43
CA VAL A 200 7.89 -16.96 25.93
C VAL A 200 6.53 -17.53 26.32
N VAL A 201 5.92 -18.35 25.47
CA VAL A 201 4.64 -19.02 25.77
C VAL A 201 4.79 -19.93 26.99
N ARG A 202 5.91 -20.66 27.11
CA ARG A 202 6.19 -21.49 28.30
C ARG A 202 6.30 -20.63 29.57
N ASN A 203 7.00 -19.50 29.52
CA ASN A 203 7.15 -18.59 30.65
C ASN A 203 5.81 -18.00 31.09
N GLU A 204 4.96 -17.59 30.15
CA GLU A 204 3.61 -17.10 30.46
C GLU A 204 2.71 -18.20 31.04
N VAL A 205 2.80 -19.41 30.51
CA VAL A 205 2.11 -20.58 31.07
C VAL A 205 2.62 -20.90 32.48
N GLU A 206 3.91 -20.74 32.76
CA GLU A 206 4.47 -20.88 34.11
C GLU A 206 3.99 -19.78 35.06
N LEU A 207 3.90 -18.53 34.60
CA LEU A 207 3.29 -17.43 35.36
C LEU A 207 1.83 -17.74 35.69
N LEU A 208 1.05 -18.20 34.71
CA LEU A 208 -0.33 -18.65 34.91
C LEU A 208 -0.41 -19.83 35.89
N LYS A 209 0.53 -20.78 35.86
CA LYS A 209 0.62 -21.88 36.84
C LYS A 209 0.96 -21.37 38.25
N ARG A 210 1.82 -20.36 38.39
CA ARG A 210 2.11 -19.72 39.70
C ARG A 210 0.90 -18.98 40.26
N LEU A 211 0.11 -18.34 39.40
CA LEU A 211 -1.18 -17.76 39.79
C LEU A 211 -2.23 -18.83 40.18
N CYS A 212 -1.95 -20.11 39.87
CA CYS A 212 -2.76 -21.26 40.29
C CYS A 212 -2.27 -21.89 41.62
N SER A 213 -1.13 -21.46 42.20
CA SER A 213 -0.64 -22.02 43.47
C SER A 213 -1.26 -21.39 44.73
N GLU A 214 -1.78 -22.30 45.55
CA GLU A 214 -2.21 -22.29 46.97
C GLU A 214 -2.77 -21.01 47.64
N GLY A 215 -4.10 -21.00 47.79
CA GLY A 215 -4.89 -20.15 48.71
C GLY A 215 -6.39 -20.43 48.55
N GLU A 216 -7.26 -19.92 49.43
CA GLU A 216 -8.74 -20.09 49.32
C GLU A 216 -9.38 -19.25 48.20
N LYS A 217 -8.66 -18.26 47.65
CA LYS A 217 -9.12 -17.37 46.57
C LYS A 217 -8.58 -17.77 45.19
N ARG A 218 -8.81 -19.02 44.76
CA ARG A 218 -8.39 -19.49 43.42
C ARG A 218 -9.47 -19.20 42.38
N VAL A 219 -9.10 -18.47 41.32
CA VAL A 219 -9.97 -18.17 40.17
C VAL A 219 -9.91 -19.28 39.10
N LEU A 220 -8.79 -20.00 39.01
CA LEU A 220 -8.53 -21.04 38.00
C LEU A 220 -8.33 -22.43 38.65
N LYS A 221 -8.90 -23.48 38.05
CA LYS A 221 -8.82 -24.89 38.51
C LYS A 221 -7.58 -25.61 38.00
N SER A 222 -7.20 -25.41 36.74
CA SER A 222 -6.01 -26.02 36.14
C SER A 222 -5.65 -25.38 34.80
N VAL A 223 -4.35 -25.33 34.48
CA VAL A 223 -3.82 -24.99 33.15
C VAL A 223 -2.98 -26.17 32.65
N ARG A 224 -3.32 -26.73 31.48
CA ARG A 224 -2.53 -27.78 30.81
C ARG A 224 -1.94 -27.26 29.51
N TYR A 225 -0.65 -27.51 29.34
CA TYR A 225 0.13 -27.21 28.14
C TYR A 225 0.51 -28.53 27.48
N THR A 226 0.11 -28.71 26.23
CA THR A 226 0.51 -29.86 25.40
C THR A 226 1.06 -29.32 24.09
N SER A 227 2.37 -29.48 23.87
CA SER A 227 2.99 -29.19 22.56
C SER A 227 2.90 -30.43 21.68
N GLY A 228 2.03 -30.40 20.68
CA GLY A 228 2.11 -31.33 19.54
C GLY A 228 2.98 -30.72 18.45
N LEU A 229 3.61 -31.56 17.62
CA LEU A 229 4.63 -31.17 16.64
C LEU A 229 4.27 -30.00 15.71
N ASN A 230 3.00 -29.61 15.57
CA ASN A 230 2.59 -28.46 14.74
C ASN A 230 1.55 -27.52 15.39
N TYR A 231 1.15 -27.72 16.67
CA TYR A 231 0.12 -26.88 17.31
C TYR A 231 0.32 -26.73 18.82
N LEU A 232 0.12 -25.50 19.32
CA LEU A 232 0.08 -25.15 20.73
C LEU A 232 -1.36 -25.21 21.24
N HIS A 233 -1.65 -26.12 22.17
CA HIS A 233 -2.98 -26.25 22.78
C HIS A 233 -2.90 -25.92 24.28
N ILE A 234 -3.60 -24.86 24.70
CA ILE A 234 -3.71 -24.43 26.10
C ILE A 234 -5.15 -24.66 26.57
N SER A 235 -5.33 -25.54 27.55
CA SER A 235 -6.64 -25.77 28.17
C SER A 235 -6.68 -25.11 29.55
N VAL A 236 -7.54 -24.11 29.70
CA VAL A 236 -7.80 -23.40 30.97
C VAL A 236 -9.17 -23.82 31.49
N ARG A 237 -9.21 -24.36 32.72
CA ARG A 237 -10.47 -24.72 33.38
C ARG A 237 -10.74 -23.72 34.51
N CYS A 238 -11.81 -22.95 34.41
CA CYS A 238 -12.28 -22.04 35.47
C CYS A 238 -13.16 -22.77 36.50
N LYS A 239 -13.22 -22.26 37.72
CA LYS A 239 -14.16 -22.75 38.75
C LYS A 239 -15.52 -22.06 38.50
N GLU A 240 -16.56 -22.83 38.20
CA GLU A 240 -17.93 -22.32 38.24
C GLU A 240 -18.22 -21.79 39.65
N ARG A 241 -18.63 -20.51 39.74
CA ARG A 241 -19.23 -19.98 40.96
C ARG A 241 -20.62 -20.61 41.06
N ASN A 242 -20.77 -21.62 41.90
CA ASN A 242 -22.10 -21.94 42.42
C ASN A 242 -22.52 -20.75 43.30
N CYS A 243 -23.55 -20.03 42.85
CA CYS A 243 -24.34 -19.16 43.73
C CYS A 243 -25.03 -20.00 44.81
#